data_AF-A0A1G7TCN1-F1
#
_entry.id   AF-A0A1G7TCN1-F1
#
_cell.length_a   1.000
_cell.length_b   1.000
_cell.length_c   1.000
_cell.angle_alpha   90.00
_cell.angle_beta   90.00
_cell.angle_gamma   90.00
#
_symmetry.space_group_name_H-M   'P 1'
#
loop_
_entity.id
_entity.type
_entity.pdbx_description
1 polymer ?
#
loop_
_entity_poly.entity_id
_entity_poly.type
_entity_poly.pdbx_seq_one_letter_code
_entity_poly.pdbx_strand_id
1 'polypeptide(L)'
;MADIVVDTSTVVKWYIPEQYHEQARALRDDFLNGKHDLCAPALMPFEAVNALNYSGHYDGERLREAAHSLDNYGIELVTFGSVGPIAEITNAVDITAYDAAYVALAVERDEIAYTADGNLLQDLDGSEYEDTVAHIQTY
;
A
#
# COMPACT_ATOMS: atom_id res chain seq x y z
N MET A 1 2.69 -2.23 17.46
CA MET A 1 1.72 -2.90 16.56
C MET A 1 1.56 -1.91 15.45
N ALA A 2 1.57 -2.37 14.20
CA ALA A 2 1.30 -1.50 13.07
C ALA A 2 0.08 -0.61 13.37
N ASP A 3 0.14 0.62 12.87
CA ASP A 3 -0.95 1.58 13.00
C ASP A 3 -1.36 2.17 11.64
N ILE A 4 -0.68 1.76 10.56
CA ILE A 4 -0.95 2.16 9.19
C ILE A 4 -0.74 0.97 8.25
N VAL A 5 -1.72 0.74 7.39
CA VAL A 5 -1.58 -0.11 6.20
C VAL A 5 -1.01 0.74 5.07
N VAL A 6 0.11 0.31 4.47
CA VAL A 6 0.72 1.01 3.34
C VAL A 6 0.45 0.26 2.03
N ASP A 7 -0.25 0.91 1.11
CA ASP A 7 -0.47 0.37 -0.23
C ASP A 7 0.80 0.45 -1.10
N THR A 8 0.95 -0.49 -2.04
CA THR A 8 2.03 -0.52 -3.02
C THR A 8 2.20 0.82 -3.72
N SER A 9 1.10 1.46 -4.14
CA SER A 9 1.17 2.73 -4.88
C SER A 9 1.83 3.85 -4.05
N THR A 10 1.66 3.83 -2.72
CA THR A 10 2.36 4.72 -1.78
C THR A 10 3.83 4.37 -1.67
N VAL A 11 4.17 3.08 -1.51
CA VAL A 11 5.57 2.61 -1.43
C VAL A 11 6.35 2.94 -2.70
N VAL A 12 5.76 2.77 -3.89
CA VAL A 12 6.40 3.07 -5.18
C VAL A 12 6.82 4.55 -5.28
N LYS A 13 6.04 5.46 -4.70
CA LYS A 13 6.37 6.90 -4.66
C LYS A 13 7.59 7.22 -3.79
N TRP A 14 8.06 6.32 -2.92
CA TRP A 14 9.35 6.52 -2.25
C TRP A 14 10.51 6.51 -3.24
N TYR A 15 10.38 5.71 -4.29
CA TYR A 15 11.39 5.46 -5.31
C TYR A 15 11.27 6.43 -6.50
N ILE A 16 10.04 6.73 -6.93
CA ILE A 16 9.79 7.58 -8.11
C ILE A 16 9.36 8.99 -7.68
N PRO A 17 10.11 10.05 -8.03
CA PRO A 17 9.80 11.43 -7.65
C PRO A 17 8.69 12.02 -8.53
N GLU A 18 7.47 11.51 -8.38
CA GLU A 18 6.25 11.94 -9.06
C GLU A 18 5.26 12.62 -8.11
N GLN A 19 4.10 13.04 -8.61
CA GLN A 19 3.06 13.66 -7.79
C GLN A 19 2.82 12.88 -6.49
N TYR A 20 2.79 13.59 -5.37
CA TYR A 20 2.62 13.05 -4.01
C TYR A 20 3.81 12.25 -3.42
N HIS A 21 4.98 12.26 -4.08
CA HIS A 21 6.17 11.60 -3.53
C HIS A 21 6.67 12.24 -2.24
N GLU A 22 6.41 13.53 -2.00
CA GLU A 22 6.85 14.22 -0.79
C GLU A 22 6.08 13.72 0.43
N GLN A 23 4.75 13.60 0.31
CA GLN A 23 3.88 13.04 1.35
C GLN A 23 4.19 11.56 1.59
N ALA A 24 4.36 10.78 0.53
CA ALA A 24 4.75 9.37 0.66
C ALA A 24 6.09 9.23 1.42
N ARG A 25 7.07 10.09 1.14
CA ARG A 25 8.34 10.11 1.87
C ARG A 25 8.21 10.64 3.29
N ALA A 26 7.32 11.57 3.57
CA ALA A 26 7.03 11.98 4.94
C ALA A 26 6.53 10.80 5.78
N LEU A 27 5.60 9.99 5.24
CA LEU A 27 5.12 8.76 5.90
C LEU A 27 6.26 7.77 6.13
N ARG A 28 7.09 7.54 5.11
CA ARG A 28 8.28 6.69 5.23
C ARG A 28 9.24 7.18 6.31
N ASP A 29 9.53 8.48 6.33
CA ASP A 29 10.50 9.05 7.24
C ASP A 29 9.97 9.00 8.68
N ASP A 30 8.67 9.21 8.89
CA ASP A 30 8.01 9.02 10.18
C ASP A 30 8.06 7.55 10.65
N PHE A 31 7.85 6.59 9.74
CA PHE A 31 8.07 5.17 10.01
C PHE A 31 9.51 4.86 10.41
N LEU A 32 10.50 5.35 9.65
CA LEU A 32 11.92 5.14 9.95
C LEU A 32 12.36 5.79 11.27
N ASN A 33 11.68 6.86 11.68
CA ASN A 33 11.88 7.53 12.97
C ASN A 33 11.08 6.89 14.12
N GLY A 34 10.33 5.81 13.86
CA GLY A 34 9.55 5.07 14.86
C GLY A 34 8.30 5.80 15.36
N LYS A 35 7.79 6.77 14.59
CA LYS A 35 6.52 7.44 14.89
C LYS A 35 5.32 6.57 14.52
N HIS A 36 5.45 5.78 13.47
CA HIS A 36 4.46 4.81 13.01
C HIS A 36 5.13 3.45 12.81
N ASP A 37 4.35 2.38 12.93
CA ASP A 37 4.70 1.03 12.51
C ASP A 37 3.87 0.74 11.24
N LEU A 38 4.49 0.31 10.14
CA LEU A 38 3.78 0.02 8.89
C LEU A 38 3.50 -1.48 8.74
N CYS A 39 2.31 -1.81 8.24
CA CYS A 39 2.00 -3.15 7.72
C CYS A 39 1.47 -3.11 6.28
N ALA A 40 1.53 -4.24 5.60
CA ALA A 40 0.95 -4.43 4.28
C ALA A 40 0.64 -5.92 4.03
N PRO A 41 -0.27 -6.27 3.10
CA PRO A 41 -0.37 -7.62 2.60
C PRO A 41 1.00 -8.14 2.11
N ALA A 42 1.30 -9.42 2.33
CA ALA A 42 2.56 -10.03 1.89
C ALA A 42 2.75 -10.04 0.35
N LEU A 43 1.70 -9.69 -0.39
CA LEU A 43 1.70 -9.40 -1.83
C LEU A 43 2.45 -8.10 -2.19
N MET A 44 2.46 -7.09 -1.31
CA MET A 44 2.97 -5.74 -1.60
C MET A 44 4.37 -5.73 -2.25
N PRO A 45 5.37 -6.51 -1.79
CA PRO A 45 6.69 -6.51 -2.43
C PRO A 45 6.66 -6.96 -3.90
N PHE A 46 5.77 -7.90 -4.26
CA PHE A 46 5.63 -8.38 -5.63
C PHE A 46 5.06 -7.29 -6.53
N GLU A 47 4.04 -6.59 -6.04
CA GLU A 47 3.41 -5.48 -6.76
C GLU A 47 4.38 -4.30 -6.89
N ALA A 48 5.12 -3.96 -5.84
CA ALA A 48 6.12 -2.89 -5.86
C ALA A 48 7.21 -3.17 -6.90
N VAL A 49 7.78 -4.38 -6.92
CA VAL A 49 8.77 -4.77 -7.93
C VAL A 49 8.18 -4.73 -9.33
N ASN A 50 6.93 -5.21 -9.51
CA ASN A 50 6.24 -5.16 -10.79
C ASN A 50 6.04 -3.71 -11.27
N ALA A 51 5.51 -2.84 -10.41
CA ALA A 51 5.27 -1.43 -10.71
C ALA A 51 6.58 -0.70 -11.05
N LEU A 52 7.65 -0.92 -10.29
CA LEU A 52 8.96 -0.34 -10.58
C LEU A 52 9.50 -0.82 -11.94
N ASN A 53 9.42 -2.12 -12.24
CA ASN A 53 9.87 -2.68 -13.52
C ASN A 53 9.13 -2.06 -14.72
N TYR A 54 7.82 -1.82 -14.59
CA TYR A 54 7.01 -1.24 -15.66
C TYR A 54 6.94 0.30 -15.65
N SER A 55 7.54 0.96 -14.65
CA SER A 55 7.56 2.42 -14.55
C SER A 55 8.39 3.11 -15.63
N GLY A 56 9.29 2.39 -16.31
CA GLY A 56 10.28 2.96 -17.23
C GLY A 56 11.46 3.66 -16.53
N HIS A 57 11.47 3.71 -15.19
CA HIS A 57 12.55 4.32 -14.40
C HIS A 57 13.54 3.30 -13.81
N TYR A 58 13.15 2.03 -13.68
CA TYR A 58 13.97 0.98 -13.06
C TYR A 58 14.19 -0.18 -14.01
N ASP A 59 15.45 -0.53 -14.27
CA ASP A 59 15.84 -1.67 -15.09
C ASP A 59 17.06 -2.40 -14.51
N GLY A 60 17.28 -3.63 -14.97
CA GLY A 60 18.49 -4.41 -14.69
C GLY A 60 18.92 -4.39 -13.22
N GLU A 61 20.04 -3.73 -12.96
CA GLU A 61 20.62 -3.62 -11.61
C GLU A 61 19.83 -2.69 -10.70
N ARG A 62 19.35 -1.55 -11.23
CA ARG A 62 18.60 -0.57 -10.45
C ARG A 62 17.32 -1.17 -9.85
N LEU A 63 16.65 -2.04 -10.60
CA LEU A 63 15.47 -2.78 -10.09
C LEU A 63 15.84 -3.75 -8.96
N ARG A 64 16.98 -4.46 -9.06
CA ARG A 64 17.46 -5.37 -8.00
C ARG A 64 17.84 -4.61 -6.74
N GLU A 65 18.53 -3.48 -6.88
CA GLU A 65 18.87 -2.60 -5.75
C GLU A 65 17.61 -2.07 -5.06
N ALA A 66 16.57 -1.69 -5.82
CA ALA A 66 15.29 -1.27 -5.25
C ALA A 66 14.58 -2.40 -4.50
N ALA A 67 14.54 -3.61 -5.07
CA ALA A 67 13.97 -4.78 -4.41
C ALA A 67 14.71 -5.13 -3.10
N HIS A 68 16.05 -5.14 -3.13
CA HIS A 68 16.85 -5.35 -1.92
C HIS A 68 16.66 -4.23 -0.89
N SER A 69 16.51 -2.98 -1.33
CA SER A 69 16.17 -1.89 -0.41
C SER A 69 14.80 -2.10 0.22
N LEU A 70 13.83 -2.63 -0.52
CA LEU A 70 12.48 -2.90 -0.02
C LEU A 70 12.50 -3.95 1.11
N ASP A 71 13.25 -5.04 0.93
CA ASP A 71 13.43 -6.10 1.94
C ASP A 71 14.06 -5.61 3.25
N ASN A 72 14.83 -4.51 3.18
CA ASN A 72 15.48 -3.93 4.35
C ASN A 72 14.56 -2.99 5.15
N TYR A 73 13.37 -2.65 4.64
CA TYR A 73 12.38 -1.97 5.46
C TYR A 73 11.73 -2.96 6.42
N GLY A 74 11.56 -2.56 7.68
CA GLY A 74 10.90 -3.37 8.70
C GLY A 74 9.37 -3.39 8.62
N ILE A 75 8.78 -3.32 7.42
CA ILE A 75 7.32 -3.33 7.23
C ILE A 75 6.79 -4.72 7.61
N GLU A 76 5.75 -4.79 8.42
CA GLU A 76 5.07 -6.05 8.76
C GLU A 76 4.32 -6.58 7.52
N LEU A 77 4.81 -7.66 6.93
CA LEU A 77 4.14 -8.34 5.82
C LEU A 77 3.14 -9.38 6.35
N VAL A 78 1.85 -9.12 6.15
CA VAL A 78 0.75 -9.91 6.69
C VAL A 78 0.23 -10.91 5.65
N THR A 79 0.19 -12.18 6.01
CA THR A 79 -0.40 -13.25 5.18
C THR A 79 -1.85 -13.48 5.54
N PHE A 80 -2.73 -13.61 4.54
CA PHE A 80 -4.11 -14.00 4.76
C PHE A 80 -4.25 -15.51 4.97
N GLY A 81 -4.87 -15.92 6.08
CA GLY A 81 -5.23 -17.32 6.34
C GLY A 81 -6.47 -17.80 5.56
N SER A 82 -7.28 -16.86 5.07
CA SER A 82 -8.46 -17.08 4.23
C SER A 82 -8.67 -15.89 3.31
N VAL A 83 -9.10 -16.15 2.08
CA VAL A 83 -9.42 -15.11 1.09
C VAL A 83 -10.91 -14.73 1.07
N GLY A 84 -11.71 -15.29 1.99
CA GLY A 84 -13.14 -15.00 2.11
C GLY A 84 -13.44 -13.50 2.27
N PRO A 85 -12.83 -12.81 3.26
CA PRO A 85 -13.06 -11.37 3.46
C PRO A 85 -12.68 -10.52 2.24
N ILE A 86 -11.60 -10.88 1.55
CA ILE A 86 -11.17 -10.20 0.31
C ILE A 86 -12.25 -10.34 -0.77
N ALA A 87 -12.79 -11.55 -0.97
CA ALA A 87 -13.83 -11.81 -1.96
C ALA A 87 -15.15 -11.09 -1.62
N GLU A 88 -15.49 -10.96 -0.34
CA GLU A 88 -16.65 -10.20 0.13
C GLU A 88 -16.52 -8.71 -0.22
N ILE A 89 -15.38 -8.09 0.08
CA ILE A 89 -15.11 -6.68 -0.26
C ILE A 89 -15.09 -6.46 -1.77
N THR A 90 -14.39 -7.31 -2.52
CA THR A 90 -14.36 -7.26 -3.99
C THR A 90 -15.77 -7.26 -4.59
N ASN A 91 -16.68 -8.09 -4.07
CA ASN A 91 -18.05 -8.16 -4.57
C ASN A 91 -18.89 -6.94 -4.13
N ALA A 92 -18.68 -6.46 -2.90
CA ALA A 92 -19.42 -5.34 -2.35
C ALA A 92 -19.14 -4.02 -3.09
N VAL A 93 -17.90 -3.82 -3.56
CA VAL A 93 -17.44 -2.50 -4.07
C VAL A 93 -16.84 -2.56 -5.49
N ASP A 94 -16.89 -3.71 -6.16
CA ASP A 94 -16.40 -3.93 -7.54
C ASP A 94 -14.92 -3.52 -7.79
N ILE A 95 -14.06 -3.73 -6.77
CA ILE A 95 -12.61 -3.50 -6.86
C ILE A 95 -11.83 -4.79 -7.07
N THR A 96 -10.57 -4.70 -7.48
CA THR A 96 -9.75 -5.91 -7.65
C THR A 96 -9.52 -6.63 -6.32
N ALA A 97 -9.26 -7.94 -6.37
CA ALA A 97 -8.90 -8.71 -5.17
C ALA A 97 -7.58 -8.24 -4.54
N TYR A 98 -6.73 -7.53 -5.29
CA TYR A 98 -5.49 -6.94 -4.79
C TYR A 98 -5.79 -5.71 -3.95
N ASP A 99 -6.59 -4.77 -4.47
CA ASP A 99 -7.03 -3.60 -3.71
C ASP A 99 -7.83 -4.00 -2.47
N ALA A 100 -8.75 -4.95 -2.63
CA ALA A 100 -9.54 -5.50 -1.54
C ALA A 100 -8.67 -6.16 -0.45
N ALA A 101 -7.46 -6.62 -0.75
CA ALA A 101 -6.55 -7.16 0.26
C ALA A 101 -6.01 -6.05 1.19
N TYR A 102 -5.76 -4.85 0.68
CA TYR A 102 -5.36 -3.71 1.52
C TYR A 102 -6.52 -3.21 2.38
N VAL A 103 -7.72 -3.11 1.79
CA VAL A 103 -8.94 -2.74 2.53
C VAL A 103 -9.24 -3.78 3.61
N ALA A 104 -9.20 -5.08 3.28
CA ALA A 104 -9.44 -6.16 4.24
C ALA A 104 -8.46 -6.10 5.41
N LEU A 105 -7.17 -5.84 5.15
CA LEU A 105 -6.18 -5.74 6.21
C LEU A 105 -6.45 -4.54 7.13
N ALA A 106 -6.78 -3.39 6.54
CA ALA A 106 -7.10 -2.19 7.29
C ALA A 106 -8.35 -2.36 8.16
N VAL A 107 -9.41 -3.00 7.63
CA VAL A 107 -10.60 -3.38 8.42
C VAL A 107 -10.24 -4.36 9.55
N GLU A 108 -9.45 -5.41 9.27
CA GLU A 108 -9.07 -6.41 10.27
C GLU A 108 -8.29 -5.80 11.44
N ARG A 109 -7.48 -4.78 11.15
CA ARG A 109 -6.61 -4.13 12.13
C ARG A 109 -7.22 -2.87 12.77
N ASP A 110 -8.37 -2.40 12.29
CA ASP A 110 -8.95 -1.10 12.68
C ASP A 110 -7.96 0.06 12.42
N GLU A 111 -7.31 0.01 11.25
CA GLU A 111 -6.26 0.94 10.79
C GLU A 111 -6.67 1.64 9.48
N ILE A 112 -5.94 2.69 9.10
CA ILE A 112 -6.13 3.38 7.81
C ILE A 112 -5.14 2.84 6.78
N ALA A 113 -5.63 2.52 5.58
CA ALA A 113 -4.79 2.24 4.42
C ALA A 113 -4.46 3.52 3.64
N TYR A 114 -3.18 3.86 3.53
CA TYR A 114 -2.73 4.96 2.68
C TYR A 114 -2.39 4.48 1.26
N THR A 115 -3.14 5.00 0.28
CA THR A 115 -2.95 4.73 -1.15
C THR A 115 -2.69 6.02 -1.93
N ALA A 116 -2.03 5.88 -3.07
CA ALA A 116 -1.96 6.91 -4.09
C ALA A 116 -2.86 6.65 -5.31
N ASP A 117 -3.67 5.59 -5.27
CA ASP A 117 -4.66 5.30 -6.31
C ASP A 117 -5.96 6.05 -6.01
N GLY A 118 -6.18 7.15 -6.73
CA GLY A 118 -7.41 7.94 -6.63
C GLY A 118 -8.66 7.20 -7.12
N ASN A 119 -8.51 6.19 -7.99
CA ASN A 119 -9.66 5.41 -8.46
C ASN A 119 -10.18 4.50 -7.35
N LEU A 120 -9.27 3.89 -6.56
CA LEU A 120 -9.67 3.07 -5.41
C LEU A 120 -10.53 3.88 -4.42
N LEU A 121 -10.15 5.13 -4.11
CA LEU A 121 -10.97 6.00 -3.26
C LEU A 121 -12.32 6.34 -3.88
N GLN A 122 -12.36 6.54 -5.20
CA GLN A 122 -13.61 6.80 -5.91
C GLN A 122 -14.53 5.57 -5.92
N ASP A 123 -13.98 4.37 -6.07
CA ASP A 123 -14.74 3.13 -6.04
C ASP A 123 -15.32 2.87 -4.64
N LEU A 124 -14.59 3.26 -3.58
CA LEU A 124 -15.02 3.12 -2.19
C LEU A 124 -16.01 4.20 -1.71
N ASP A 125 -16.20 5.30 -2.46
CA ASP A 125 -17.08 6.43 -2.10
C ASP A 125 -18.53 5.98 -1.87
N GLY A 126 -19.07 6.29 -0.69
CA GLY A 126 -20.43 5.89 -0.28
C GLY A 126 -20.59 4.41 0.10
N SER A 127 -19.49 3.64 0.14
CA SER A 127 -19.48 2.27 0.68
C SER A 127 -19.22 2.26 2.19
N GLU A 128 -19.41 1.11 2.83
CA GLU A 128 -19.06 0.94 4.25
C GLU A 128 -17.55 0.98 4.53
N TYR A 129 -16.72 0.99 3.48
CA TYR A 129 -15.25 0.96 3.55
C TYR A 129 -14.60 2.32 3.21
N GLU A 130 -15.39 3.36 2.93
CA GLU A 130 -14.90 4.69 2.52
C GLU A 130 -13.85 5.24 3.49
N ASP A 131 -14.15 5.18 4.80
CA ASP A 131 -13.28 5.72 5.85
C ASP A 131 -12.06 4.83 6.17
N THR A 132 -11.96 3.65 5.54
CA THR A 132 -10.85 2.71 5.75
C THR A 132 -9.61 3.10 4.93
N VAL A 133 -9.79 3.90 3.88
CA VAL A 133 -8.72 4.25 2.94
C VAL A 133 -8.56 5.77 2.86
N ALA A 134 -7.32 6.24 2.93
CA ALA A 134 -6.98 7.63 2.77
C ALA A 134 -5.99 7.83 1.61
N HIS A 135 -6.15 8.92 0.88
CA HIS A 135 -5.19 9.29 -0.15
C HIS A 135 -3.91 9.83 0.47
N ILE A 136 -2.74 9.41 -0.02
CA ILE A 136 -1.44 9.84 0.52
C ILE A 136 -1.20 11.35 0.46
N GLN A 137 -1.91 12.08 -0.41
CA GLN A 137 -1.88 13.54 -0.46
C GLN A 137 -2.27 14.21 0.88
N THR A 138 -3.07 13.56 1.71
CA THR A 138 -3.55 14.11 2.99
C THR A 138 -2.62 13.85 4.16
N TYR A 139 -1.54 13.09 3.94
CA TYR A 139 -0.47 12.85 4.91
C TYR A 139 0.48 14.05 4.98
#